data_AF-A0A143HB21-F1
#
_entry.id   AF-A0A143HB21-F1
#
_cell.length_a   1.000
_cell.length_b   1.000
_cell.length_c   1.000
_cell.angle_alpha   90.00
_cell.angle_beta   90.00
_cell.angle_gamma   90.00
#
_symmetry.space_group_name_H-M   'P 1'
#
loop_
_entity.id
_entity.type
_entity.pdbx_description
1 polymer ?
#
loop_
_entity_poly.entity_id
_entity_poly.type
_entity_poly.pdbx_seq_one_letter_code
_entity_poly.pdbx_strand_id
1 'polypeptide(L)'
;MNSTINTLLAEQGENVLKSMKELKRIAKKKGKARFNAFEKFCANQHSFGVYTFTDPAIQEMGEIKAFQENMEAFRNTFQVVSTDFDATMDISLVDSIYEATFTSYNEMVIEFNLLDRRLDAKRF
;
A
#
# COMPACT_ATOMS: atom_id res chain seq x y z
N MET A 1 -18.76 8.79 10.93
CA MET A 1 -18.02 8.51 9.69
C MET A 1 -18.95 7.81 8.71
N ASN A 2 -18.91 8.19 7.43
CA ASN A 2 -19.78 7.61 6.41
C ASN A 2 -19.30 6.17 6.09
N SER A 3 -20.15 5.17 6.34
CA SER A 3 -19.76 3.75 6.21
C SER A 3 -19.35 3.36 4.79
N THR A 4 -19.88 4.05 3.77
CA THR A 4 -19.56 3.77 2.36
C THR A 4 -18.13 4.15 2.01
N ILE A 5 -17.65 5.33 2.44
CA ILE A 5 -16.28 5.77 2.13
C ILE A 5 -15.25 4.95 2.91
N ASN A 6 -15.53 4.58 4.17
CA ASN A 6 -14.66 3.70 4.95
C ASN A 6 -14.51 2.33 4.29
N THR A 7 -15.62 1.76 3.79
CA THR A 7 -15.60 0.49 3.06
C THR A 7 -14.77 0.59 1.79
N LEU A 8 -14.95 1.67 1.03
CA LEU A 8 -14.21 1.92 -0.20
C LEU A 8 -12.71 2.10 0.06
N LEU A 9 -12.33 2.82 1.12
CA LEU A 9 -10.93 2.99 1.51
C LEU A 9 -10.30 1.67 1.94
N ALA A 10 -11.03 0.82 2.68
CA ALA A 10 -10.57 -0.52 2.98
C ALA A 10 -10.35 -1.37 1.72
N GLU A 11 -11.25 -1.31 0.73
CA GLU A 11 -11.06 -1.98 -0.57
C GLU A 11 -9.84 -1.49 -1.33
N GLN A 12 -9.65 -0.18 -1.41
CA GLN A 12 -8.48 0.39 -2.08
C GLN A 12 -7.19 0.05 -1.34
N GLY A 13 -7.20 0.07 0.01
CA GLY A 13 -6.07 -0.32 0.83
C GLY A 13 -5.68 -1.80 0.62
N GLU A 14 -6.65 -2.69 0.49
CA GLU A 14 -6.40 -4.09 0.18
C GLU A 14 -5.78 -4.25 -1.23
N ASN A 15 -6.26 -3.49 -2.21
CA ASN A 15 -5.70 -3.48 -3.57
C ASN A 15 -4.24 -3.00 -3.58
N VAL A 16 -3.90 -1.99 -2.76
CA VAL A 16 -2.52 -1.56 -2.54
C VAL A 16 -1.70 -2.72 -1.95
N LEU A 17 -2.16 -3.35 -0.86
CA LEU A 17 -1.40 -4.42 -0.22
C LEU A 17 -1.18 -5.62 -1.16
N LYS A 18 -2.15 -5.94 -2.02
CA LYS A 18 -2.02 -6.97 -3.06
C LYS A 18 -0.94 -6.61 -4.09
N SER A 19 -0.93 -5.38 -4.60
CA SER A 19 0.09 -4.96 -5.56
C SER A 19 1.48 -4.81 -4.92
N MET A 20 1.56 -4.35 -3.67
CA MET A 20 2.81 -4.35 -2.90
C MET A 20 3.34 -5.77 -2.69
N LYS A 21 2.49 -6.73 -2.33
CA LYS A 21 2.88 -8.14 -2.15
C LYS A 21 3.40 -8.73 -3.45
N GLU A 22 2.73 -8.43 -4.57
CA GLU A 22 3.18 -8.83 -5.90
C GLU A 22 4.57 -8.27 -6.22
N LEU A 23 4.77 -6.97 -6.02
CA LEU A 23 6.04 -6.30 -6.27
C LEU A 23 7.16 -6.82 -5.38
N LYS A 24 6.91 -6.96 -4.07
CA LYS A 24 7.80 -7.57 -3.07
C LYS A 24 8.30 -8.93 -3.54
N ARG A 25 7.38 -9.81 -3.97
CA ARG A 25 7.72 -11.18 -4.43
C ARG A 25 8.71 -11.18 -5.59
N ILE A 26 8.69 -10.15 -6.44
CA ILE A 26 9.57 -10.03 -7.60
C ILE A 26 10.66 -8.95 -7.43
N ALA A 27 10.85 -8.40 -6.22
CA ALA A 27 11.78 -7.31 -5.98
C ALA A 27 13.24 -7.66 -6.31
N LYS A 28 13.63 -8.93 -6.07
CA LYS A 28 14.94 -9.49 -6.44
C LYS A 28 15.12 -9.71 -7.95
N LYS A 29 14.03 -9.72 -8.72
CA LYS A 29 14.09 -9.84 -10.19
C LYS A 29 14.41 -8.49 -10.80
N LYS A 30 14.83 -8.50 -12.05
CA LYS A 30 15.11 -7.30 -12.86
C LYS A 30 14.17 -7.23 -14.06
N GLY A 31 14.15 -6.09 -14.73
CA GLY A 31 13.47 -5.93 -16.01
C GLY A 31 12.01 -5.53 -15.91
N LYS A 32 11.36 -5.55 -17.08
CA LYS A 32 10.01 -5.00 -17.33
C LYS A 32 8.93 -5.54 -16.41
N ALA A 33 9.00 -6.80 -15.97
CA ALA A 33 8.00 -7.37 -15.08
C ALA A 33 7.94 -6.66 -13.71
N ARG A 34 9.10 -6.29 -13.15
CA ARG A 34 9.19 -5.53 -11.89
C ARG A 34 8.68 -4.11 -12.09
N PHE A 35 9.05 -3.48 -13.20
CA PHE A 35 8.56 -2.15 -13.58
C PHE A 35 7.02 -2.13 -13.70
N ASN A 36 6.42 -3.07 -14.44
CA ASN A 36 4.96 -3.15 -14.58
C ASN A 36 4.25 -3.34 -13.23
N ALA A 37 4.82 -4.15 -12.33
CA ALA A 37 4.27 -4.33 -10.98
C ALA A 37 4.40 -3.06 -10.13
N PHE A 38 5.50 -2.30 -10.30
CA PHE A 38 5.67 -0.99 -9.68
C PHE A 38 4.65 0.02 -10.18
N GLU A 39 4.40 0.10 -11.49
CA GLU A 39 3.34 0.95 -12.05
C GLU A 39 1.95 0.58 -11.52
N LYS A 40 1.64 -0.72 -11.45
CA LYS A 40 0.39 -1.21 -10.86
C LYS A 40 0.24 -0.80 -9.39
N PHE A 41 1.33 -0.86 -8.62
CA PHE A 41 1.35 -0.36 -7.25
C PHE A 41 1.07 1.14 -7.20
N CYS A 42 1.76 1.96 -8.00
CA CYS A 42 1.54 3.40 -8.07
C CYS A 42 0.10 3.77 -8.44
N ALA A 43 -0.52 3.02 -9.37
CA ALA A 43 -1.92 3.22 -9.74
C ALA A 43 -2.87 2.94 -8.57
N ASN A 44 -2.65 1.85 -7.82
CA ASN A 44 -3.47 1.54 -6.64
C ASN A 44 -3.27 2.54 -5.51
N GLN A 45 -2.03 2.99 -5.27
CA GLN A 45 -1.71 4.04 -4.30
C GLN A 45 -2.45 5.34 -4.66
N HIS A 46 -2.43 5.73 -5.94
CA HIS A 46 -3.15 6.90 -6.41
C HIS A 46 -4.66 6.77 -6.19
N SER A 47 -5.25 5.63 -6.56
CA SER A 47 -6.69 5.36 -6.33
C SER A 47 -7.06 5.50 -4.86
N PHE A 48 -6.26 4.94 -3.94
CA PHE A 48 -6.48 5.12 -2.50
C PHE A 48 -6.43 6.61 -2.12
N GLY A 49 -5.38 7.32 -2.54
CA GLY A 49 -5.19 8.74 -2.25
C GLY A 49 -6.37 9.61 -2.69
N VAL A 50 -6.93 9.40 -3.88
CA VAL A 50 -8.09 10.15 -4.38
C VAL A 50 -9.26 10.10 -3.39
N TYR A 51 -9.54 8.93 -2.82
CA TYR A 51 -10.65 8.79 -1.86
C TYR A 51 -10.37 9.43 -0.51
N THR A 52 -9.10 9.56 -0.09
CA THR A 52 -8.77 10.25 1.17
C THR A 52 -9.06 11.75 1.14
N PHE A 53 -9.03 12.39 -0.04
CA PHE A 53 -9.35 13.81 -0.20
C PHE A 53 -10.85 14.11 -0.27
N THR A 54 -11.70 13.09 -0.21
CA THR A 54 -13.16 13.28 -0.32
C THR A 54 -13.80 13.80 0.96
N ASP A 55 -13.13 13.62 2.11
CA ASP A 55 -13.58 14.07 3.42
C ASP A 55 -12.36 14.56 4.24
N PRO A 56 -12.31 15.84 4.65
CA PRO A 56 -11.23 16.36 5.49
C PRO A 56 -11.05 15.56 6.80
N ALA A 57 -12.13 15.02 7.37
CA ALA A 57 -12.03 14.22 8.58
C ALA A 57 -11.22 12.94 8.35
N ILE A 58 -11.34 12.32 7.18
CA ILE A 58 -10.58 11.13 6.77
C ILE A 58 -9.13 11.49 6.52
N GLN A 59 -8.88 12.59 5.80
CA GLN A 59 -7.54 13.07 5.51
C GLN A 59 -6.73 13.33 6.79
N GLU A 60 -7.38 13.77 7.86
CA GLU A 60 -6.72 14.07 9.13
C GLU A 60 -6.52 12.86 10.05
N MET A 61 -7.10 11.68 9.73
CA MET A 61 -6.99 10.47 10.55
C MET A 61 -5.54 9.98 10.63
N GLY A 62 -5.11 9.63 11.84
CA GLY A 62 -3.74 9.15 12.10
C GLY A 62 -3.45 7.85 11.35
N GLU A 63 -4.41 6.94 11.31
CA GLU A 63 -4.30 5.63 10.66
C GLU A 63 -4.19 5.76 9.13
N ILE A 64 -4.92 6.72 8.54
CA ILE A 64 -4.81 7.03 7.11
C ILE A 64 -3.44 7.60 6.79
N LYS A 65 -2.97 8.58 7.56
CA LYS A 65 -1.65 9.19 7.37
C LYS A 65 -0.54 8.15 7.52
N ALA A 66 -0.59 7.31 8.56
CA ALA A 66 0.37 6.24 8.76
C ALA A 66 0.40 5.25 7.58
N PHE A 67 -0.76 4.85 7.06
CA PHE A 67 -0.84 3.99 5.89
C PHE A 67 -0.26 4.68 4.64
N GLN A 68 -0.55 5.97 4.43
CA GLN A 68 0.00 6.77 3.33
C GLN A 68 1.51 6.94 3.39
N GLU A 69 2.06 7.24 4.57
CA GLU A 69 3.49 7.36 4.79
C GLU A 69 4.21 6.05 4.50
N ASN A 70 3.65 4.92 4.95
CA ASN A 70 4.20 3.60 4.68
C ASN A 70 4.13 3.23 3.19
N MET A 71 3.05 3.59 2.48
CA MET A 71 2.97 3.43 1.02
C MET A 71 4.03 4.26 0.30
N GLU A 72 4.24 5.52 0.71
CA GLU A 72 5.24 6.38 0.07
C GLU A 72 6.66 5.90 0.36
N ALA A 73 6.94 5.42 1.57
CA ALA A 73 8.21 4.78 1.90
C ALA A 73 8.47 3.59 0.96
N PHE A 74 7.46 2.74 0.73
CA PHE A 74 7.58 1.61 -0.19
C PHE A 74 7.78 2.06 -1.63
N ARG A 75 7.06 3.09 -2.08
CA ARG A 75 7.24 3.69 -3.41
C ARG A 75 8.68 4.14 -3.62
N ASN A 76 9.25 4.83 -2.63
CA ASN A 76 10.59 5.38 -2.68
C ASN A 76 11.66 4.29 -2.83
N THR A 77 11.45 3.09 -2.26
CA THR A 77 12.41 1.99 -2.44
C THR A 77 12.48 1.51 -3.89
N PHE A 78 11.42 1.70 -4.69
CA PHE A 78 11.35 1.26 -6.09
C PHE A 78 11.45 2.41 -7.09
N GLN A 79 11.56 3.67 -6.66
CA GLN A 79 11.59 4.85 -7.54
C GLN A 79 12.64 4.72 -8.66
N VAL A 80 13.82 4.18 -8.35
CA VAL A 80 14.92 3.97 -9.31
C VAL A 80 14.52 3.05 -10.48
N VAL A 81 13.55 2.15 -10.28
CA VAL A 81 13.04 1.24 -11.34
C VAL A 81 12.35 2.00 -12.47
N SER A 82 11.93 3.25 -12.25
CA SER A 82 11.37 4.09 -13.32
C SER A 82 12.40 4.51 -14.38
N THR A 83 13.69 4.49 -14.04
CA THR A 83 14.78 4.91 -14.93
C THR A 83 15.81 3.81 -15.17
N ASP A 84 15.95 2.85 -14.25
CA ASP A 84 16.89 1.73 -14.33
C ASP A 84 16.18 0.41 -13.98
N PHE A 85 15.89 -0.37 -15.02
CA PHE A 85 15.22 -1.66 -14.87
C PHE A 85 16.08 -2.73 -14.20
N ASP A 86 17.39 -2.53 -14.14
CA ASP A 86 18.37 -3.48 -13.60
C ASP A 86 18.88 -3.10 -12.21
N ALA A 87 18.36 -2.02 -11.64
CA ALA A 87 18.66 -1.56 -10.29
C ALA A 87 18.49 -2.69 -9.26
N THR A 88 19.39 -2.72 -8.28
CA THR A 88 19.32 -3.67 -7.16
C THR A 88 18.52 -3.06 -6.02
N MET A 89 17.64 -3.86 -5.42
CA MET A 89 16.77 -3.41 -4.34
C MET A 89 17.26 -3.92 -2.99
N ASP A 90 17.11 -3.07 -1.97
CA ASP A 90 17.26 -3.49 -0.58
C ASP A 90 16.02 -4.29 -0.16
N ILE A 91 16.14 -5.62 -0.19
CA ILE A 91 15.03 -6.52 0.07
C ILE A 91 14.62 -6.49 1.54
N SER A 92 15.57 -6.33 2.45
CA SER A 92 15.27 -6.25 3.88
C SER A 92 14.45 -5.01 4.20
N LEU A 93 14.77 -3.88 3.56
CA LEU A 93 13.97 -2.67 3.65
C LEU A 93 12.58 -2.83 3.03
N VAL A 94 12.49 -3.42 1.84
CA VAL A 94 11.21 -3.71 1.17
C VAL A 94 10.30 -4.60 2.04
N ASP A 95 10.86 -5.64 2.65
CA ASP A 95 10.13 -6.56 3.52
C ASP A 95 9.63 -5.84 4.78
N SER A 96 10.50 -5.06 5.43
CA SER A 96 10.16 -4.30 6.64
C SER A 96 9.08 -3.25 6.39
N ILE A 97 9.16 -2.50 5.29
CA ILE A 97 8.15 -1.50 4.96
C ILE A 97 6.81 -2.19 4.64
N TYR A 98 6.83 -3.30 3.89
CA TYR A 98 5.60 -4.04 3.61
C TYR A 98 4.87 -4.48 4.88
N GLU A 99 5.61 -4.98 5.88
CA GLU A 99 5.04 -5.38 7.18
C GLU A 99 4.45 -4.19 7.95
N ALA A 100 5.13 -3.04 7.93
CA ALA A 100 4.61 -1.80 8.49
C ALA A 100 3.33 -1.35 7.78
N THR A 101 3.31 -1.36 6.45
CA THR A 101 2.13 -1.01 5.66
C THR A 101 0.96 -1.94 5.96
N PHE A 102 1.20 -3.25 6.02
CA PHE A 102 0.19 -4.26 6.38
C PHE A 102 -0.41 -4.01 7.77
N THR A 103 0.44 -3.63 8.73
CA THR A 103 0.01 -3.31 10.11
C THR A 103 -0.87 -2.06 10.12
N SER A 104 -0.42 -0.97 9.51
CA SER A 104 -1.20 0.28 9.43
C SER A 104 -2.54 0.14 8.69
N TYR A 105 -2.63 -0.73 7.67
CA TYR A 105 -3.91 -1.08 7.04
C TYR A 105 -4.88 -1.71 8.04
N ASN A 106 -4.41 -2.68 8.83
CA ASN A 106 -5.26 -3.37 9.79
C ASN A 106 -5.71 -2.43 10.91
N GLU A 107 -4.85 -1.49 11.34
CA GLU A 107 -5.21 -0.44 12.29
C GLU A 107 -6.29 0.49 11.72
N MET A 108 -6.15 0.94 10.47
CA MET A 108 -7.16 1.73 9.76
C MET A 108 -8.51 0.99 9.68
N VAL A 109 -8.50 -0.30 9.33
CA VAL A 109 -9.73 -1.11 9.25
C VAL A 109 -10.41 -1.30 10.60
N ILE A 110 -9.63 -1.38 11.69
CA ILE A 110 -10.17 -1.42 13.05
C ILE A 110 -10.84 -0.10 13.41
N GLU A 111 -10.21 1.04 13.11
CA GLU A 111 -10.77 2.37 13.36
C GLU A 111 -12.05 2.61 12.55
N PHE A 112 -12.13 2.04 11.35
CA PHE A 112 -13.35 2.05 10.53
C PHE A 112 -14.47 1.14 11.05
N ASN A 113 -14.21 0.34 12.09
CA ASN A 113 -15.10 -0.69 12.60
C ASN A 113 -15.50 -1.74 11.54
N LEU A 114 -14.55 -2.10 10.66
CA LEU A 114 -14.71 -3.06 9.57
C LEU A 114 -13.94 -4.35 9.85
N LEU A 115 -14.16 -4.97 11.01
CA LEU A 115 -13.36 -6.10 11.50
C LEU A 115 -13.36 -7.32 10.56
N ASP A 116 -14.39 -7.48 9.73
CA ASP A 116 -14.49 -8.51 8.70
C ASP A 116 -13.47 -8.35 7.57
N ARG A 117 -12.93 -7.14 7.38
CA ARG A 117 -11.91 -6.80 6.38
C ARG A 117 -10.48 -6.82 6.92
N ARG A 118 -10.32 -7.13 8.20
CA ARG A 118 -8.99 -7.30 8.80
C ARG A 118 -8.30 -8.50 8.15
N LEU A 119 -7.04 -8.31 7.77
CA LEU A 119 -6.25 -9.33 7.09
C LEU A 119 -5.42 -10.14 8.09
N ASP A 120 -5.34 -11.45 7.87
CA ASP A 120 -4.46 -12.36 8.58
C ASP A 120 -3.18 -12.58 7.76
N ALA A 121 -2.01 -12.30 8.35
CA ALA A 121 -0.73 -12.38 7.65
C ALA A 121 -0.37 -13.78 7.13
N LYS A 122 -0.94 -14.86 7.67
CA LYS A 122 -0.70 -16.23 7.19
C LYS A 122 -1.60 -16.59 6.01
N ARG A 123 -2.75 -15.91 5.87
CA ARG A 123 -3.76 -16.19 4.84
C ARG A 123 -3.74 -15.22 3.67
N PHE A 124 -3.26 -13.99 3.91
CA PHE A 124 -3.20 -12.92 2.93
C PHE A 124 -1.94 -13.01 2.08
#